data_AF-A0A9Q5HVG4-F1
#
_entry.id   AF-A0A9Q5HVG4-F1
#
_cell.length_a   1.000
_cell.length_b   1.000
_cell.length_c   1.000
_cell.angle_alpha   90.00
_cell.angle_beta   90.00
_cell.angle_gamma   90.00
#
_symmetry.space_group_name_H-M   'P 1'
#
loop_
_entity.id
_entity.type
_entity.pdbx_description
1 polymer ?
#
loop_
_entity_poly.entity_id
_entity_poly.type
_entity_poly.pdbx_seq_one_letter_code
_entity_poly.pdbx_strand_id
1 'polypeptide(L)'
;MMLNVFKTLIFAVLFAVASSHEDHDEDQIPLGYIKYPYQASYRLKDTAMQFPVTADSIFSGITTFAKLPWVQCFGSGKDVSFDIAFLGAPFDTGTSYRPGARFGPAGIRAGSRRLTLYGGYNVPLAVNPFENLTIVDCGDIPVTPYDNAFAIKQIEEGHKTLLHRTPATKLGRDSVSGEELVTLAADGKEHPRVITLGGDHTIVLPLLRSIHSAYGAVSVIHFDSHLDTWKPSVFGGAPSAQAEINHGTYFYWASKEGLIKNGSSIASVFHGAIRTTLSGLADYENDDKSGFQRIEAREIDTIGTDGIIKKIRETVGDKPVYLSIDIDSIDPAFAPATGTPETGGWSTRELRAILRGLDGLKIISADIVEVAPAYDTNAELTTMAAADVLFEVLSVMAKTPLGKVANSSSAEEAFLHNLLSFRVVSLFLSVRETGLSVWPPIISVLFWLLALFRSTLYMSSRENPGMDDAPQPRSSIESRRSRMSRMTSNSFNMEQPEETPSVPAVPPSLPETKLDLSFSFDQIISDMKFDEADIDPKKKEQMEKRQSNVMRLTEENEKLNAELKAMSERLAAAERRTQAILAARERKAKQQLEQINSSEGGQHQQQASAHAF
;
A
#
# COMPACT_ATOMS: atom_id res chain seq x y z
N MET A 1 81.28 9.84 -0.55
CA MET A 1 80.11 10.14 -1.41
C MET A 1 79.03 9.06 -1.31
N MET A 2 79.35 7.77 -1.47
CA MET A 2 78.36 6.67 -1.30
C MET A 2 77.72 6.57 0.09
N LEU A 3 78.46 6.88 1.17
CA LEU A 3 77.93 6.79 2.54
C LEU A 3 76.83 7.82 2.85
N ASN A 4 76.85 8.98 2.19
CA ASN A 4 75.82 10.01 2.36
C ASN A 4 74.56 9.64 1.57
N VAL A 5 74.69 9.07 0.37
CA VAL A 5 73.55 8.59 -0.43
C VAL A 5 72.80 7.47 0.30
N PHE A 6 73.54 6.56 0.96
CA PHE A 6 72.94 5.46 1.72
C PHE A 6 72.18 5.95 2.96
N LYS A 7 72.70 6.96 3.66
CA LYS A 7 72.01 7.59 4.80
C LYS A 7 70.74 8.32 4.36
N THR A 8 70.78 9.03 3.24
CA THR A 8 69.60 9.73 2.70
C THR A 8 68.52 8.74 2.24
N LEU A 9 68.90 7.59 1.66
CA LEU A 9 67.95 6.55 1.27
C LEU A 9 67.28 5.91 2.50
N ILE A 10 68.05 5.61 3.55
CA ILE A 10 67.51 5.03 4.79
C ILE A 10 66.57 6.02 5.49
N PHE A 11 66.93 7.31 5.52
CA PHE A 11 66.05 8.34 6.09
C PHE A 11 64.77 8.51 5.28
N ALA A 12 64.83 8.45 3.94
CA ALA A 12 63.66 8.53 3.08
C ALA A 12 62.74 7.30 3.24
N VAL A 13 63.30 6.10 3.39
CA VAL A 13 62.53 4.88 3.64
C VAL A 13 61.90 4.88 5.04
N LEU A 14 62.62 5.33 6.07
CA LEU A 14 62.06 5.46 7.42
C LEU A 14 60.96 6.54 7.49
N PHE A 15 61.09 7.64 6.74
CA PHE A 15 60.05 8.67 6.65
C PHE A 15 58.82 8.15 5.88
N ALA A 16 59.01 7.36 4.82
CA ALA A 16 57.92 6.73 4.08
C ALA A 16 57.19 5.66 4.92
N VAL A 17 57.90 4.89 5.75
CA VAL A 17 57.31 3.88 6.65
C VAL A 17 56.62 4.53 7.85
N ALA A 18 57.14 5.65 8.37
CA ALA A 18 56.48 6.41 9.43
C ALA A 18 55.22 7.13 8.91
N SER A 19 55.25 7.72 7.71
CA SER A 19 54.05 8.29 7.07
C SER A 19 53.04 7.24 6.62
N SER A 20 53.44 5.98 6.37
CA SER A 20 52.49 4.90 6.07
C SER A 20 51.86 4.25 7.30
N HIS A 21 52.29 4.62 8.52
CA HIS A 21 51.72 4.13 9.77
C HIS A 21 50.97 5.20 10.57
N GLU A 22 50.80 6.41 10.03
CA GLU A 22 50.09 7.52 10.70
C GLU A 22 48.58 7.57 10.40
N ASP A 23 48.03 6.60 9.66
CA ASP A 23 46.60 6.54 9.29
C ASP A 23 45.99 5.13 9.54
N HIS A 24 46.23 4.57 10.74
CA HIS A 24 45.53 3.37 11.21
C HIS A 24 44.81 3.61 12.55
N ASP A 25 44.10 4.73 12.65
CA ASP A 25 42.87 4.78 13.46
C ASP A 25 41.67 4.57 12.51
N GLU A 26 41.65 3.43 11.82
CA GLU A 26 40.36 2.94 11.36
C GLU A 26 39.64 2.40 12.58
N ASP A 27 38.75 3.24 13.13
CA ASP A 27 37.67 2.81 14.02
C ASP A 27 37.06 1.54 13.41
N GLN A 28 37.36 0.37 13.98
CA GLN A 28 36.66 -0.86 13.62
C GLN A 28 35.21 -0.69 14.04
N ILE A 29 34.40 -0.20 13.10
CA ILE A 29 32.97 -0.09 13.29
C ILE A 29 32.41 -1.52 13.19
N PRO A 30 31.72 -2.04 14.21
CA PRO A 30 31.14 -3.37 14.13
C PRO A 30 30.27 -3.48 12.87
N LEU A 31 30.37 -4.59 12.14
CA LEU A 31 29.41 -4.94 11.08
C LEU A 31 27.99 -4.90 11.68
N GLY A 32 27.24 -3.84 11.37
CA GLY A 32 25.91 -3.54 11.92
C GLY A 32 25.76 -2.20 12.65
N TYR A 33 26.84 -1.41 12.82
CA TYR A 33 26.74 -0.10 13.47
C TYR A 33 26.38 1.00 12.46
N ILE A 34 25.18 1.55 12.61
CA ILE A 34 24.70 2.67 11.80
C ILE A 34 25.36 3.96 12.31
N LYS A 35 26.20 4.57 11.48
CA LYS A 35 26.79 5.88 11.78
C LYS A 35 25.68 6.94 11.74
N TYR A 36 25.40 7.57 12.88
CA TYR A 36 24.41 8.64 12.96
C TYR A 36 24.75 9.75 11.93
N PRO A 37 23.75 10.28 11.20
CA PRO A 37 23.98 11.11 10.01
C PRO A 37 24.63 12.46 10.29
N TYR A 38 24.79 12.87 11.56
CA TYR A 38 25.55 14.06 11.94
C TYR A 38 26.26 13.80 13.28
N GLN A 39 27.60 13.83 13.25
CA GLN A 39 28.44 13.83 14.45
C GLN A 39 29.12 15.18 14.54
N ALA A 40 28.60 16.07 15.39
CA ALA A 40 29.32 17.28 15.74
C ALA A 40 30.59 16.90 16.54
N SER A 41 31.77 17.21 16.01
CA SER A 41 33.04 16.94 16.68
C SER A 41 33.35 18.04 17.70
N TYR A 42 32.70 18.00 18.86
CA TYR A 42 33.10 18.84 19.99
C TYR A 42 34.39 18.28 20.61
N ARG A 43 35.51 19.02 20.53
CA ARG A 43 36.66 18.79 21.44
C ARG A 43 36.34 19.46 22.78
N LEU A 44 35.79 18.70 23.72
CA LEU A 44 35.77 19.11 25.12
C LEU A 44 37.23 19.06 25.62
N LYS A 45 37.87 20.23 25.73
CA LYS A 45 39.31 20.34 26.01
C LYS A 45 39.74 19.90 27.42
N ASP A 46 38.81 19.67 28.34
CA ASP A 46 39.12 19.53 29.78
C ASP A 46 38.62 18.24 30.45
N THR A 47 38.22 17.21 29.71
CA THR A 47 37.90 15.91 30.30
C THR A 47 38.83 14.83 29.77
N ALA A 48 39.59 14.19 30.66
CA ALA A 48 40.36 12.96 30.40
C ALA A 48 39.51 11.77 29.91
N MET A 49 38.19 11.99 29.74
CA MET A 49 37.28 11.17 28.96
C MET A 49 37.07 11.85 27.61
N GLN A 50 37.80 11.39 26.59
CA GLN A 50 37.45 11.58 25.18
C GLN A 50 36.22 10.71 24.88
N PHE A 51 35.04 11.13 25.32
CA PHE A 51 33.84 10.66 24.66
C PHE A 51 33.60 11.61 23.50
N PRO A 52 33.76 11.17 22.22
CA PRO A 52 33.14 11.93 21.14
C PRO A 52 31.67 12.06 21.51
N VAL A 53 31.15 13.30 21.53
CA VAL A 53 29.72 13.51 21.70
C VAL A 53 29.05 12.72 20.59
N THR A 54 28.39 11.64 20.98
CA THR A 54 27.94 10.58 20.09
C THR A 54 26.51 10.92 19.69
N ALA A 55 26.37 11.36 18.44
CA ALA A 55 25.12 11.75 17.76
C ALA A 55 24.53 13.10 18.19
N ASP A 56 24.22 13.93 17.19
CA ASP A 56 23.25 15.01 17.38
C ASP A 56 21.93 14.39 17.88
N SER A 57 21.37 14.96 18.94
CA SER A 57 20.08 14.51 19.45
C SER A 57 18.99 14.76 18.40
N ILE A 58 17.97 13.90 18.33
CA ILE A 58 16.86 14.04 17.36
C ILE A 58 16.11 15.37 17.48
N PHE A 59 16.19 16.04 18.64
CA PHE A 59 15.60 17.34 18.93
C PHE A 59 16.54 18.53 18.65
N SER A 60 17.76 18.28 18.17
CA SER A 60 18.76 19.31 17.83
C SER A 60 19.07 19.37 16.32
N GLY A 61 19.79 20.40 15.90
CA GLY A 61 20.18 20.61 14.50
C GLY A 61 19.05 21.11 13.60
N ILE A 62 19.37 21.38 12.34
CA ILE A 62 18.39 21.79 11.32
C ILE A 62 17.37 20.66 11.12
N THR A 63 16.10 21.01 10.99
CA THR A 63 15.00 20.05 10.88
C THR A 63 14.63 19.84 9.41
N THR A 64 15.23 18.81 8.81
CA THR A 64 14.81 18.20 7.54
C THR A 64 13.92 16.98 7.80
N PHE A 65 13.24 16.50 6.75
CA PHE A 65 12.50 15.24 6.83
C PHE A 65 13.44 14.11 7.23
N ALA A 66 13.08 13.37 8.27
CA ALA A 66 13.82 12.24 8.84
C ALA A 66 15.31 12.54 9.14
N LYS A 67 15.69 13.81 9.32
CA LYS A 67 17.10 14.27 9.44
C LYS A 67 17.97 13.90 8.22
N LEU A 68 17.36 13.80 7.05
CA LEU A 68 18.05 13.57 5.78
C LEU A 68 18.96 14.75 5.41
N PRO A 69 20.00 14.52 4.59
CA PRO A 69 20.82 15.60 4.05
C PRO A 69 19.96 16.64 3.32
N TRP A 70 20.14 17.91 3.69
CA TRP A 70 19.51 19.03 3.00
C TRP A 70 20.30 19.38 1.73
N VAL A 71 19.59 19.56 0.62
CA VAL A 71 20.16 20.04 -0.64
C VAL A 71 19.39 21.27 -1.11
N GLN A 72 20.11 22.34 -1.45
CA GLN A 72 19.51 23.54 -2.02
C GLN A 72 19.17 23.30 -3.50
N CYS A 73 18.14 22.49 -3.78
CA CYS A 73 17.86 21.95 -5.11
C CYS A 73 17.50 23.04 -6.15
N PHE A 74 17.00 24.20 -5.74
CA PHE A 74 16.71 25.34 -6.64
C PHE A 74 17.84 26.38 -6.71
N GLY A 75 19.01 26.08 -6.14
CA GLY A 75 20.15 26.98 -6.07
C GLY A 75 21.46 26.26 -6.34
N SER A 76 22.37 26.29 -5.37
CA SER A 76 23.70 25.69 -5.50
C SER A 76 23.69 24.17 -5.75
N GLY A 77 22.65 23.46 -5.28
CA GLY A 77 22.48 22.01 -5.43
C GLY A 77 21.63 21.58 -6.63
N LYS A 78 21.49 22.42 -7.66
CA LYS A 78 20.64 22.13 -8.83
C LYS A 78 21.06 20.91 -9.65
N ASP A 79 22.34 20.55 -9.61
CA ASP A 79 22.91 19.44 -10.40
C ASP A 79 23.13 18.17 -9.56
N VAL A 80 22.74 18.19 -8.27
CA VAL A 80 22.81 17.00 -7.40
C VAL A 80 21.76 15.98 -7.83
N SER A 81 22.20 14.77 -8.14
CA SER A 81 21.35 13.62 -8.40
C SER A 81 20.89 12.98 -7.08
N PHE A 82 19.68 12.41 -7.11
CA PHE A 82 19.07 11.66 -6.01
C PHE A 82 18.13 10.62 -6.60
N ASP A 83 17.76 9.60 -5.83
CA ASP A 83 16.76 8.62 -6.22
C ASP A 83 15.36 9.02 -5.73
N ILE A 84 15.31 9.64 -4.54
CA ILE A 84 14.07 10.18 -3.95
C ILE A 84 14.37 11.55 -3.33
N ALA A 85 13.55 12.55 -3.65
CA ALA A 85 13.59 13.85 -2.98
C ALA A 85 12.31 14.12 -2.20
N PHE A 86 12.46 14.59 -0.95
CA PHE A 86 11.39 15.26 -0.23
C PHE A 86 11.36 16.73 -0.63
N LEU A 87 10.18 17.24 -0.98
CA LEU A 87 9.98 18.62 -1.46
C LEU A 87 8.76 19.24 -0.78
N GLY A 88 8.89 20.39 -0.14
CA GLY A 88 7.73 21.09 0.40
C GLY A 88 7.03 22.00 -0.61
N ALA A 89 5.70 22.03 -0.57
CA ALA A 89 4.85 22.94 -1.34
C ALA A 89 3.94 23.76 -0.39
N PRO A 90 4.48 24.77 0.32
CA PRO A 90 3.76 25.51 1.36
C PRO A 90 2.72 26.47 0.78
N PHE A 91 1.52 25.97 0.50
CA PHE A 91 0.42 26.69 -0.15
C PHE A 91 -0.91 26.33 0.53
N ASP A 92 -1.77 27.30 0.86
CA ASP A 92 -3.11 26.98 1.40
C ASP A 92 -4.19 28.02 1.02
N THR A 93 -3.95 28.79 -0.04
CA THR A 93 -4.87 29.85 -0.46
C THR A 93 -6.00 29.32 -1.35
N GLY A 94 -6.04 28.02 -1.61
CA GLY A 94 -7.17 27.30 -2.20
C GLY A 94 -8.15 26.73 -1.17
N THR A 95 -7.84 26.82 0.13
CA THR A 95 -8.72 26.33 1.21
C THR A 95 -10.02 27.11 1.32
N SER A 96 -11.12 26.41 1.63
CA SER A 96 -12.45 27.01 1.81
C SER A 96 -12.86 27.24 3.26
N TYR A 97 -12.24 26.54 4.22
CA TYR A 97 -12.63 26.59 5.63
C TYR A 97 -11.51 27.09 6.54
N ARG A 98 -10.63 26.20 7.03
CA ARG A 98 -9.54 26.57 7.95
C ARG A 98 -8.21 26.62 7.19
N PRO A 99 -7.55 27.78 7.07
CA PRO A 99 -6.20 27.85 6.54
C PRO A 99 -5.18 27.38 7.58
N GLY A 100 -3.95 27.12 7.15
CA GLY A 100 -2.85 26.68 8.03
C GLY A 100 -1.95 25.65 7.36
N ALA A 101 -2.42 25.00 6.29
CA ALA A 101 -1.66 23.97 5.59
C ALA A 101 -0.37 24.49 4.95
N ARG A 102 -0.21 25.81 4.72
CA ARG A 102 1.08 26.39 4.28
C ARG A 102 2.24 26.10 5.25
N PHE A 103 1.95 25.80 6.52
CA PHE A 103 2.94 25.40 7.53
C PHE A 103 3.11 23.87 7.64
N GLY A 104 2.31 23.09 6.91
CA GLY A 104 2.35 21.64 6.82
C GLY A 104 3.76 21.09 6.57
N PRO A 105 4.53 21.57 5.56
CA PRO A 105 5.84 21.01 5.26
C PRO A 105 6.81 21.11 6.45
N ALA A 106 6.81 22.24 7.17
CA ALA A 106 7.62 22.42 8.36
C ALA A 106 7.16 21.52 9.52
N GLY A 107 5.84 21.40 9.70
CA GLY A 107 5.24 20.50 10.70
C GLY A 107 5.60 19.04 10.45
N ILE A 108 5.45 18.55 9.21
CA ILE A 108 5.78 17.16 8.84
C ILE A 108 7.26 16.87 9.07
N ARG A 109 8.16 17.80 8.72
CA ARG A 109 9.60 17.65 9.03
C ARG A 109 9.83 17.55 10.54
N ALA A 110 9.13 18.34 11.36
CA ALA A 110 9.18 18.21 12.81
C ALA A 110 8.65 16.85 13.30
N GLY A 111 7.51 16.37 12.80
CA GLY A 111 6.98 15.04 13.14
C GLY A 111 7.93 13.89 12.80
N SER A 112 8.74 14.04 11.75
CA SER A 112 9.63 13.00 11.23
C SER A 112 10.94 12.78 12.02
N ARG A 113 11.26 13.60 13.02
CA ARG A 113 12.54 13.60 13.76
C ARG A 113 12.94 12.24 14.34
N ARG A 114 11.97 11.35 14.60
CA ARG A 114 12.20 10.03 15.23
C ARG A 114 12.43 8.89 14.24
N LEU A 115 12.18 9.08 12.94
CA LEU A 115 12.17 7.98 11.97
C LEU A 115 13.54 7.28 11.83
N THR A 116 14.63 8.01 11.95
CA THR A 116 16.00 7.47 11.78
C THR A 116 16.73 7.20 13.09
N LEU A 117 16.07 7.40 14.25
CA LEU A 117 16.70 7.28 15.57
C LEU A 117 17.38 5.92 15.81
N TYR A 118 16.76 4.84 15.33
CA TYR A 118 17.26 3.47 15.47
C TYR A 118 17.62 2.84 14.12
N GLY A 119 18.03 3.68 13.16
CA GLY A 119 18.42 3.23 11.83
C GLY A 119 17.30 3.20 10.78
N GLY A 120 16.03 3.33 11.17
CA GLY A 120 14.92 3.46 10.22
C GLY A 120 14.48 2.16 9.54
N TYR A 121 14.73 1.00 10.16
CA TYR A 121 14.28 -0.29 9.61
C TYR A 121 12.76 -0.47 9.74
N ASN A 122 12.07 -0.69 8.63
CA ASN A 122 10.65 -1.04 8.58
C ASN A 122 10.48 -2.55 8.77
N VAL A 123 10.07 -2.95 9.98
CA VAL A 123 9.92 -4.37 10.36
C VAL A 123 8.86 -5.11 9.52
N PRO A 124 7.62 -4.60 9.34
CA PRO A 124 6.62 -5.28 8.53
C PRO A 124 7.02 -5.51 7.07
N LEU A 125 7.74 -4.56 6.45
CA LEU A 125 8.18 -4.66 5.06
C LEU A 125 9.58 -5.28 4.90
N ALA A 126 10.28 -5.52 6.00
CA ALA A 126 11.64 -6.05 6.07
C ALA A 126 12.64 -5.24 5.22
N VAL A 127 12.56 -3.91 5.27
CA VAL A 127 13.39 -3.00 4.47
C VAL A 127 13.85 -1.81 5.30
N ASN A 128 15.09 -1.38 5.09
CA ASN A 128 15.53 -0.05 5.50
C ASN A 128 15.51 0.88 4.28
N PRO A 129 14.55 1.82 4.17
CA PRO A 129 14.50 2.71 3.01
C PRO A 129 15.71 3.64 2.88
N PHE A 130 16.49 3.84 3.95
CA PHE A 130 17.59 4.81 3.98
C PHE A 130 18.96 4.24 3.60
N GLU A 131 19.10 2.94 3.39
CA GLU A 131 20.42 2.30 3.15
C GLU A 131 20.84 2.28 1.68
N ASN A 132 19.91 2.03 0.76
CA ASN A 132 20.24 1.67 -0.63
C ASN A 132 19.85 2.72 -1.68
N LEU A 133 19.28 3.84 -1.25
CA LEU A 133 18.84 4.92 -2.14
C LEU A 133 19.46 6.23 -1.70
N THR A 134 19.81 7.07 -2.69
CA THR A 134 20.20 8.46 -2.41
C THR A 134 18.95 9.28 -2.15
N ILE A 135 18.68 9.60 -0.88
CA ILE A 135 17.49 10.33 -0.46
C ILE A 135 17.89 11.68 0.12
N VAL A 136 17.26 12.75 -0.35
CA VAL A 136 17.56 14.13 0.07
C VAL A 136 16.28 14.89 0.46
N ASP A 137 16.44 15.92 1.31
CA ASP A 137 15.41 16.94 1.52
C ASP A 137 15.79 18.19 0.72
N CYS A 138 14.96 18.54 -0.27
CA CYS A 138 15.21 19.67 -1.17
C CYS A 138 14.72 21.02 -0.63
N GLY A 139 14.23 21.06 0.62
CA GLY A 139 13.56 22.23 1.16
C GLY A 139 12.20 22.45 0.49
N ASP A 140 11.83 23.71 0.29
CA ASP A 140 10.51 24.08 -0.20
C ASP A 140 10.59 24.78 -1.55
N ILE A 141 9.54 24.61 -2.36
CA ILE A 141 9.30 25.43 -3.54
C ILE A 141 9.04 26.87 -3.06
N PRO A 142 9.68 27.90 -3.64
CA PRO A 142 9.37 29.28 -3.32
C PRO A 142 8.01 29.66 -3.92
N VAL A 143 6.94 29.50 -3.15
CA VAL A 143 5.56 29.76 -3.57
C VAL A 143 5.07 31.11 -3.06
N THR A 144 4.37 31.88 -3.90
CA THR A 144 3.69 33.11 -3.47
C THR A 144 2.40 32.80 -2.72
N PRO A 145 2.12 33.45 -1.57
CA PRO A 145 0.84 33.34 -0.88
C PRO A 145 -0.20 34.35 -1.36
N TYR A 146 0.10 35.13 -2.41
CA TYR A 146 -0.72 36.29 -2.81
C TYR A 146 -1.48 36.09 -4.13
N ASP A 147 -1.10 35.09 -4.93
CA ASP A 147 -1.70 34.83 -6.23
C ASP A 147 -1.71 33.32 -6.51
N ASN A 148 -2.88 32.70 -6.37
CA ASN A 148 -3.07 31.26 -6.60
C ASN A 148 -2.64 30.81 -8.01
N ALA A 149 -2.96 31.57 -9.06
CA ALA A 149 -2.63 31.19 -10.43
C ALA A 149 -1.12 31.22 -10.67
N PHE A 150 -0.41 32.18 -10.05
CA PHE A 150 1.05 32.21 -10.09
C PHE A 150 1.66 31.12 -9.22
N ALA A 151 1.13 30.90 -8.02
CA ALA A 151 1.56 29.84 -7.10
C ALA A 151 1.48 28.44 -7.73
N ILE A 152 0.38 28.12 -8.40
CA ILE A 152 0.19 26.85 -9.13
C ILE A 152 1.30 26.64 -10.16
N LYS A 153 1.66 27.69 -10.92
CA LYS A 153 2.77 27.61 -11.90
C LYS A 153 4.13 27.39 -11.22
N GLN A 154 4.37 28.06 -10.09
CA GLN A 154 5.61 27.88 -9.32
C GLN A 154 5.74 26.45 -8.80
N ILE A 155 4.64 25.86 -8.30
CA ILE A 155 4.59 24.48 -7.83
C ILE A 155 4.85 23.51 -8.99
N GLU A 156 4.19 23.71 -10.14
CA GLU A 156 4.34 22.87 -11.33
C GLU A 156 5.81 22.84 -11.79
N GLU A 157 6.40 24.00 -12.02
CA GLU A 157 7.78 24.13 -12.51
C GLU A 157 8.81 23.69 -11.46
N GLY A 158 8.55 23.98 -10.18
CA GLY A 158 9.38 23.55 -9.06
C GLY A 158 9.46 22.02 -8.98
N HIS A 159 8.31 21.35 -8.97
CA HIS A 159 8.25 19.88 -8.96
C HIS A 159 8.86 19.28 -10.23
N LYS A 160 8.54 19.83 -11.40
CA LYS A 160 9.05 19.36 -12.70
C LYS A 160 10.57 19.43 -12.79
N THR A 161 11.18 20.47 -12.25
CA THR A 161 12.65 20.63 -12.20
C THR A 161 13.34 19.49 -11.44
N LEU A 162 12.69 18.94 -10.42
CA LEU A 162 13.22 17.82 -9.64
C LEU A 162 12.91 16.47 -10.30
N LEU A 163 11.69 16.30 -10.80
CA LEU A 163 11.25 15.07 -11.45
C LEU A 163 12.08 14.75 -12.70
N HIS A 164 12.48 15.75 -13.49
CA HIS A 164 13.25 15.57 -14.73
C HIS A 164 14.76 15.45 -14.53
N ARG A 165 15.25 15.28 -13.29
CA ARG A 165 16.67 15.01 -13.06
C ARG A 165 17.03 13.59 -13.44
N THR A 166 18.31 13.35 -13.66
CA THR A 166 18.84 11.99 -13.72
C THR A 166 18.89 11.41 -12.31
N PRO A 167 18.32 10.21 -12.06
CA PRO A 167 18.43 9.57 -10.76
C PRO A 167 19.89 9.23 -10.42
N ALA A 168 20.20 9.12 -9.12
CA ALA A 168 21.56 8.81 -8.66
C ALA A 168 21.94 7.36 -9.00
N THR A 169 20.97 6.46 -8.90
CA THR A 169 21.10 5.04 -9.18
C THR A 169 20.43 4.72 -10.51
N LYS A 170 21.13 3.99 -11.38
CA LYS A 170 20.55 3.51 -12.64
C LYS A 170 19.60 2.33 -12.40
N LEU A 171 18.63 2.16 -13.28
CA LEU A 171 17.82 0.95 -13.30
C LEU A 171 18.70 -0.30 -13.42
N GLY A 172 18.47 -1.23 -12.51
CA GLY A 172 19.18 -2.49 -12.43
C GLY A 172 18.48 -3.61 -13.19
N ARG A 173 18.67 -4.83 -12.68
CA ARG A 173 17.95 -6.02 -13.14
C ARG A 173 16.82 -6.34 -12.19
N ASP A 174 15.78 -6.94 -12.72
CA ASP A 174 14.70 -7.49 -11.91
C ASP A 174 15.26 -8.60 -10.99
N SER A 175 14.96 -8.51 -9.69
CA SER A 175 15.53 -9.43 -8.70
C SER A 175 15.00 -10.86 -8.80
N VAL A 176 13.86 -11.05 -9.49
CA VAL A 176 13.20 -12.35 -9.65
C VAL A 176 13.60 -13.02 -10.96
N SER A 177 13.49 -12.31 -12.08
CA SER A 177 13.78 -12.84 -13.42
C SER A 177 15.24 -12.65 -13.85
N GLY A 178 15.98 -11.71 -13.25
CA GLY A 178 17.33 -11.33 -13.67
C GLY A 178 17.40 -10.54 -14.98
N GLU A 179 16.25 -10.21 -15.59
CA GLU A 179 16.16 -9.44 -16.83
C GLU A 179 16.43 -7.94 -16.58
N GLU A 180 16.90 -7.25 -17.60
CA GLU A 180 17.15 -5.81 -17.53
C GLU A 180 15.83 -5.04 -17.42
N LEU A 181 15.80 -4.10 -16.48
CA LEU A 181 14.65 -3.22 -16.31
C LEU A 181 14.74 -2.05 -17.29
N VAL A 182 13.66 -1.81 -18.00
CA VAL A 182 13.47 -0.59 -18.81
C VAL A 182 12.54 0.37 -18.08
N THR A 183 12.72 1.67 -18.33
CA THR A 183 11.93 2.72 -17.69
C THR A 183 10.42 2.58 -17.94
N LEU A 184 9.64 3.02 -16.95
CA LEU A 184 8.20 3.17 -17.03
C LEU A 184 7.76 4.50 -17.66
N ALA A 185 8.68 5.46 -17.77
CA ALA A 185 8.38 6.80 -18.26
C ALA A 185 8.09 6.81 -19.77
N ALA A 186 7.13 7.64 -20.16
CA ALA A 186 6.69 7.76 -21.56
C ALA A 186 7.74 8.46 -22.44
N ASP A 187 8.60 9.28 -21.85
CA ASP A 187 9.70 9.98 -22.54
C ASP A 187 10.96 9.12 -22.75
N GLY A 188 10.95 7.86 -22.27
CA GLY A 188 12.04 6.92 -22.43
C GLY A 188 13.26 7.20 -21.54
N LYS A 189 13.16 8.10 -20.56
CA LYS A 189 14.24 8.41 -19.61
C LYS A 189 13.97 7.80 -18.24
N GLU A 190 15.03 7.62 -17.46
CA GLU A 190 14.93 7.31 -16.04
C GLU A 190 14.74 8.61 -15.25
N HIS A 191 13.81 8.61 -14.30
CA HIS A 191 13.49 9.76 -13.46
C HIS A 191 13.55 9.36 -11.99
N PRO A 192 13.99 10.24 -11.07
CA PRO A 192 13.85 10.03 -9.64
C PRO A 192 12.38 10.10 -9.22
N ARG A 193 12.14 9.78 -7.95
CA ARG A 193 10.85 9.99 -7.30
C ARG A 193 10.86 11.28 -6.50
N VAL A 194 9.72 11.95 -6.47
CA VAL A 194 9.51 13.12 -5.61
C VAL A 194 8.35 12.82 -4.67
N ILE A 195 8.59 13.00 -3.37
CA ILE A 195 7.59 12.96 -2.32
C ILE A 195 7.33 14.40 -1.89
N THR A 196 6.13 14.90 -2.16
CA THR A 196 5.76 16.28 -1.86
C THR A 196 5.15 16.39 -0.47
N LEU A 197 5.72 17.23 0.38
CA LEU A 197 5.15 17.64 1.66
C LEU A 197 4.23 18.82 1.38
N GLY A 198 2.94 18.61 1.51
CA GLY A 198 1.95 19.53 0.96
C GLY A 198 1.62 20.71 1.85
N GLY A 199 0.86 21.62 1.24
CA GLY A 199 -0.10 22.45 1.94
C GLY A 199 -1.50 21.92 1.62
N ASP A 200 -2.41 22.76 1.12
CA ASP A 200 -3.77 22.32 0.77
C ASP A 200 -3.78 21.42 -0.48
N HIS A 201 -4.88 20.69 -0.68
CA HIS A 201 -4.99 19.66 -1.70
C HIS A 201 -4.96 20.21 -3.14
N THR A 202 -5.09 21.53 -3.32
CA THR A 202 -4.99 22.19 -4.64
C THR A 202 -3.65 21.93 -5.31
N ILE A 203 -2.58 21.70 -4.53
CA ILE A 203 -1.24 21.47 -5.07
C ILE A 203 -1.16 20.23 -5.96
N VAL A 204 -2.09 19.28 -5.86
CA VAL A 204 -2.03 18.03 -6.63
C VAL A 204 -2.20 18.25 -8.13
N LEU A 205 -3.00 19.24 -8.56
CA LEU A 205 -3.14 19.54 -9.99
C LEU A 205 -1.80 19.90 -10.68
N PRO A 206 -1.02 20.87 -10.19
CA PRO A 206 0.29 21.15 -10.77
C PRO A 206 1.30 19.99 -10.63
N LEU A 207 1.20 19.17 -9.57
CA LEU A 207 2.03 17.95 -9.43
C LEU A 207 1.70 16.93 -10.53
N LEU A 208 0.41 16.67 -10.79
CA LEU A 208 -0.04 15.78 -11.86
C LEU A 208 0.37 16.28 -13.25
N ARG A 209 0.29 17.60 -13.53
CA ARG A 209 0.79 18.19 -14.78
C ARG A 209 2.29 17.94 -14.97
N SER A 210 3.06 18.11 -13.89
CA SER A 210 4.49 17.82 -13.87
C SER A 210 4.75 16.33 -14.15
N ILE A 211 4.06 15.42 -13.46
CA ILE A 211 4.18 13.97 -13.65
C ILE A 211 3.82 13.56 -15.08
N HIS A 212 2.73 14.12 -15.62
CA HIS A 212 2.28 13.86 -16.98
C HIS A 212 3.35 14.18 -18.03
N SER A 213 4.21 15.19 -17.78
CA SER A 213 5.30 15.54 -18.70
C SER A 213 6.39 14.47 -18.84
N ALA A 214 6.50 13.53 -17.89
CA ALA A 214 7.43 12.40 -17.93
C ALA A 214 6.73 11.06 -18.19
N TYR A 215 5.57 10.83 -17.58
CA TYR A 215 4.88 9.53 -17.58
C TYR A 215 3.60 9.46 -18.42
N GLY A 216 3.10 10.60 -18.94
CA GLY A 216 1.76 10.68 -19.52
C GLY A 216 0.67 10.49 -18.47
N ALA A 217 -0.52 10.05 -18.88
CA ALA A 217 -1.62 9.80 -17.95
C ALA A 217 -1.32 8.64 -17.00
N VAL A 218 -1.49 8.85 -15.70
CA VAL A 218 -1.12 7.89 -14.64
C VAL A 218 -2.35 7.33 -13.90
N SER A 219 -2.12 6.27 -13.12
CA SER A 219 -3.09 5.79 -12.13
C SER A 219 -2.94 6.57 -10.83
N VAL A 220 -4.03 6.74 -10.09
CA VAL A 220 -4.04 7.53 -8.85
C VAL A 220 -4.66 6.70 -7.73
N ILE A 221 -3.96 6.64 -6.61
CA ILE A 221 -4.54 6.21 -5.33
C ILE A 221 -4.68 7.47 -4.49
N HIS A 222 -5.91 7.76 -4.10
CA HIS A 222 -6.27 8.93 -3.30
C HIS A 222 -6.88 8.47 -1.98
N PHE A 223 -6.27 8.86 -0.86
CA PHE A 223 -6.84 8.65 0.47
C PHE A 223 -7.33 9.97 1.02
N ASP A 224 -8.63 10.11 1.25
CA ASP A 224 -9.27 11.37 1.61
C ASP A 224 -10.63 11.11 2.26
N SER A 225 -11.10 12.03 3.09
CA SER A 225 -12.49 12.04 3.55
C SER A 225 -13.48 12.61 2.51
N HIS A 226 -12.98 13.40 1.56
CA HIS A 226 -13.67 14.11 0.49
C HIS A 226 -13.42 13.50 -0.90
N LEU A 227 -14.30 13.80 -1.85
CA LEU A 227 -14.18 13.33 -3.24
C LEU A 227 -13.18 14.15 -4.05
N ASP A 228 -13.09 15.45 -3.81
CA ASP A 228 -12.26 16.44 -4.54
C ASP A 228 -12.38 16.46 -6.07
N THR A 229 -13.41 15.80 -6.57
CA THR A 229 -13.83 15.83 -7.96
C THR A 229 -14.93 16.86 -8.21
N TRP A 230 -15.26 17.72 -7.25
CA TRP A 230 -16.40 18.62 -7.36
C TRP A 230 -16.32 19.53 -8.58
N LYS A 231 -17.48 19.76 -9.21
CA LYS A 231 -17.58 20.77 -10.27
C LYS A 231 -17.33 22.15 -9.66
N PRO A 232 -16.54 23.02 -10.32
CA PRO A 232 -16.30 24.39 -9.84
C PRO A 232 -17.58 25.21 -9.60
N SER A 233 -18.63 24.97 -10.38
CA SER A 233 -19.93 25.64 -10.20
C SER A 233 -20.68 25.21 -8.94
N VAL A 234 -20.35 24.04 -8.38
CA VAL A 234 -20.95 23.48 -7.15
C VAL A 234 -20.09 23.85 -5.95
N PHE A 235 -18.79 23.62 -6.03
CA PHE A 235 -17.84 23.88 -4.95
C PHE A 235 -17.06 25.18 -5.21
N GLY A 236 -17.36 26.21 -4.43
CA GLY A 236 -16.77 27.55 -4.58
C GLY A 236 -17.47 28.46 -5.59
N GLY A 237 -18.46 27.95 -6.34
CA GLY A 237 -19.33 28.75 -7.22
C GLY A 237 -18.66 29.38 -8.45
N ALA A 238 -17.35 29.14 -8.65
CA ALA A 238 -16.57 29.60 -9.80
C ALA A 238 -16.74 31.10 -10.16
N PRO A 239 -16.60 32.07 -9.22
CA PRO A 239 -16.76 33.49 -9.54
C PRO A 239 -15.68 34.04 -10.48
N SER A 240 -14.58 33.31 -10.66
CA SER A 240 -13.49 33.63 -11.59
C SER A 240 -12.74 32.36 -12.00
N ALA A 241 -12.01 32.40 -13.12
CA ALA A 241 -11.16 31.30 -13.55
C ALA A 241 -10.12 30.87 -12.50
N GLN A 242 -9.73 31.77 -11.60
CA GLN A 242 -8.80 31.46 -10.51
C GLN A 242 -9.47 30.74 -9.35
N ALA A 243 -10.74 31.07 -9.05
CA ALA A 243 -11.52 30.41 -8.01
C ALA A 243 -12.01 29.01 -8.43
N GLU A 244 -12.00 28.73 -9.74
CA GLU A 244 -12.38 27.41 -10.27
C GLU A 244 -11.44 26.28 -9.86
N ILE A 245 -10.18 26.61 -9.56
CA ILE A 245 -9.16 25.66 -9.10
C ILE A 245 -8.94 25.91 -7.60
N ASN A 246 -9.37 24.96 -6.78
CA ASN A 246 -9.25 24.99 -5.34
C ASN A 246 -9.15 23.56 -4.80
N HIS A 247 -9.03 23.43 -3.47
CA HIS A 247 -8.76 22.16 -2.82
C HIS A 247 -9.85 21.10 -3.01
N GLY A 248 -11.08 21.47 -3.39
CA GLY A 248 -12.16 20.51 -3.67
C GLY A 248 -12.44 20.24 -5.15
N THR A 249 -11.73 20.91 -6.08
CA THR A 249 -12.04 20.84 -7.53
C THR A 249 -10.89 20.35 -8.38
N TYR A 250 -9.73 20.09 -7.81
CA TYR A 250 -8.51 19.84 -8.59
C TYR A 250 -8.57 18.52 -9.38
N PHE A 251 -9.21 17.45 -8.87
CA PHE A 251 -9.37 16.21 -9.64
C PHE A 251 -10.41 16.34 -10.76
N TYR A 252 -11.40 17.23 -10.60
CA TYR A 252 -12.26 17.60 -11.73
C TYR A 252 -11.41 18.13 -12.89
N TRP A 253 -10.48 19.04 -12.61
CA TRP A 253 -9.58 19.59 -13.62
C TRP A 253 -8.57 18.57 -14.13
N ALA A 254 -7.97 17.75 -13.26
CA ALA A 254 -7.04 16.71 -13.67
C ALA A 254 -7.67 15.71 -14.64
N SER A 255 -8.93 15.33 -14.39
CA SER A 255 -9.76 14.52 -15.27
C SER A 255 -10.03 15.22 -16.61
N LYS A 256 -10.38 16.51 -16.60
CA LYS A 256 -10.63 17.30 -17.82
C LYS A 256 -9.38 17.52 -18.67
N GLU A 257 -8.23 17.62 -18.03
CA GLU A 257 -6.93 17.77 -18.68
C GLU A 257 -6.32 16.44 -19.15
N GLY A 258 -6.94 15.30 -18.82
CA GLY A 258 -6.47 13.97 -19.21
C GLY A 258 -5.20 13.53 -18.48
N LEU A 259 -4.93 14.09 -17.30
CA LEU A 259 -3.73 13.79 -16.50
C LEU A 259 -3.83 12.42 -15.82
N ILE A 260 -5.06 11.95 -15.61
CA ILE A 260 -5.39 10.69 -14.97
C ILE A 260 -6.09 9.74 -15.95
N LYS A 261 -5.87 8.43 -15.79
CA LYS A 261 -6.45 7.43 -16.69
C LYS A 261 -7.95 7.23 -16.44
N ASN A 262 -8.75 7.91 -17.24
CA ASN A 262 -10.21 7.75 -17.27
C ASN A 262 -10.63 6.61 -18.21
N GLY A 263 -11.26 5.57 -17.67
CA GLY A 263 -12.19 4.70 -18.38
C GLY A 263 -11.71 3.98 -19.66
N SER A 264 -11.31 2.72 -19.51
CA SER A 264 -11.69 1.67 -20.46
C SER A 264 -11.63 0.33 -19.74
N SER A 265 -12.80 -0.14 -19.30
CA SER A 265 -13.06 -1.48 -18.72
C SER A 265 -12.41 -1.84 -17.36
N ILE A 266 -11.38 -1.13 -16.91
CA ILE A 266 -10.75 -1.28 -15.58
C ILE A 266 -10.50 0.14 -15.05
N ALA A 267 -11.23 0.55 -14.01
CA ALA A 267 -10.95 1.82 -13.33
C ALA A 267 -9.48 1.88 -12.94
N SER A 268 -8.79 2.98 -13.20
CA SER A 268 -7.35 3.13 -12.90
C SER A 268 -7.09 4.18 -11.81
N VAL A 269 -8.14 4.73 -11.23
CA VAL A 269 -8.07 5.71 -10.14
C VAL A 269 -9.01 5.31 -9.01
N PHE A 270 -8.55 5.51 -7.78
CA PHE A 270 -9.15 4.96 -6.56
C PHE A 270 -9.25 6.04 -5.47
N HIS A 271 -10.39 6.12 -4.80
CA HIS A 271 -10.63 6.87 -3.57
C HIS A 271 -10.83 5.93 -2.39
N GLY A 272 -10.18 6.20 -1.25
CA GLY A 272 -10.40 5.49 0.01
C GLY A 272 -10.61 6.45 1.18
N ALA A 273 -11.43 6.01 2.14
CA ALA A 273 -11.82 6.75 3.35
C ALA A 273 -12.91 7.83 3.16
N ILE A 274 -13.62 7.82 2.03
CA ILE A 274 -14.68 8.78 1.71
C ILE A 274 -15.79 8.73 2.76
N ARG A 275 -16.14 9.88 3.32
CA ARG A 275 -17.23 10.00 4.32
C ARG A 275 -17.86 11.38 4.43
N THR A 276 -17.38 12.37 3.67
CA THR A 276 -17.94 13.72 3.71
C THR A 276 -19.43 13.75 3.36
N THR A 277 -20.11 14.80 3.81
CA THR A 277 -21.51 15.03 3.48
C THR A 277 -21.64 15.52 2.04
N LEU A 278 -22.45 14.83 1.24
CA LEU A 278 -22.70 15.19 -0.16
C LEU A 278 -23.84 16.18 -0.31
N SER A 279 -23.82 16.94 -1.41
CA SER A 279 -24.95 17.77 -1.83
C SER A 279 -26.09 16.92 -2.42
N GLY A 280 -25.75 15.77 -2.99
CA GLY A 280 -26.67 14.74 -3.45
C GLY A 280 -25.95 13.63 -4.23
N LEU A 281 -26.71 12.65 -4.74
CA LEU A 281 -26.12 11.53 -5.50
C LEU A 281 -25.40 11.96 -6.79
N ALA A 282 -25.69 13.16 -7.30
CA ALA A 282 -25.01 13.74 -8.45
C ALA A 282 -23.49 13.90 -8.23
N ASP A 283 -23.04 14.00 -6.98
CA ASP A 283 -21.62 14.13 -6.64
C ASP A 283 -20.89 12.82 -6.90
N TYR A 284 -21.49 11.68 -6.52
CA TYR A 284 -20.99 10.36 -6.90
C TYR A 284 -21.03 10.11 -8.41
N GLU A 285 -22.09 10.52 -9.10
CA GLU A 285 -22.12 10.40 -10.56
C GLU A 285 -21.01 11.20 -11.24
N ASN A 286 -20.66 12.36 -10.67
CA ASN A 286 -19.58 13.19 -11.17
C ASN A 286 -18.22 12.57 -10.88
N ASP A 287 -18.05 11.96 -9.71
CA ASP A 287 -16.87 11.20 -9.34
C ASP A 287 -16.65 9.98 -10.25
N ASP A 288 -17.72 9.22 -10.53
CA ASP A 288 -17.73 8.12 -11.48
C ASP A 288 -17.33 8.57 -12.90
N LYS A 289 -17.82 9.74 -13.33
CA LYS A 289 -17.45 10.35 -14.62
C LYS A 289 -15.99 10.81 -14.65
N SER A 290 -15.41 11.12 -13.49
CA SER A 290 -13.99 11.39 -13.33
C SER A 290 -13.15 10.11 -13.24
N GLY A 291 -13.78 8.93 -13.28
CA GLY A 291 -13.12 7.63 -13.42
C GLY A 291 -12.80 6.92 -12.10
N PHE A 292 -13.21 7.48 -10.97
CA PHE A 292 -12.88 6.96 -9.64
C PHE A 292 -13.77 5.81 -9.20
N GLN A 293 -13.12 4.74 -8.72
CA GLN A 293 -13.75 3.81 -7.81
C GLN A 293 -13.58 4.29 -6.38
N ARG A 294 -14.64 4.18 -5.59
CA ARG A 294 -14.66 4.63 -4.19
C ARG A 294 -14.70 3.47 -3.22
N ILE A 295 -14.07 3.68 -2.07
CA ILE A 295 -14.33 2.98 -0.81
C ILE A 295 -14.72 4.04 0.22
N GLU A 296 -15.92 3.92 0.76
CA GLU A 296 -16.34 4.72 1.90
C GLU A 296 -15.63 4.24 3.18
N ALA A 297 -15.36 5.16 4.12
CA ALA A 297 -14.62 4.84 5.34
C ALA A 297 -15.22 3.64 6.10
N ARG A 298 -16.55 3.57 6.20
CA ARG A 298 -17.31 2.50 6.88
C ARG A 298 -17.15 1.11 6.27
N GLU A 299 -16.73 0.99 5.02
CA GLU A 299 -16.56 -0.31 4.38
C GLU A 299 -15.47 -1.14 5.07
N ILE A 300 -14.51 -0.49 5.75
CA ILE A 300 -13.44 -1.18 6.49
C ILE A 300 -13.99 -2.15 7.55
N ASP A 301 -15.16 -1.88 8.13
CA ASP A 301 -15.81 -2.76 9.10
C ASP A 301 -16.25 -4.09 8.49
N THR A 302 -16.47 -4.11 7.17
CA THR A 302 -17.00 -5.27 6.44
C THR A 302 -15.91 -6.02 5.66
N ILE A 303 -15.01 -5.31 4.99
CA ILE A 303 -13.98 -5.92 4.12
C ILE A 303 -12.58 -5.90 4.75
N GLY A 304 -12.39 -5.17 5.85
CA GLY A 304 -11.11 -5.00 6.51
C GLY A 304 -10.06 -4.28 5.64
N THR A 305 -8.86 -4.12 6.19
CA THR A 305 -7.72 -3.55 5.46
C THR A 305 -7.34 -4.41 4.25
N ASP A 306 -7.44 -5.74 4.36
CA ASP A 306 -7.08 -6.68 3.29
C ASP A 306 -8.02 -6.56 2.07
N GLY A 307 -9.32 -6.39 2.31
CA GLY A 307 -10.28 -6.16 1.24
C GLY A 307 -10.06 -4.82 0.52
N ILE A 308 -9.70 -3.77 1.28
CA ILE A 308 -9.33 -2.47 0.72
C ILE A 308 -8.07 -2.60 -0.14
N ILE A 309 -7.01 -3.21 0.38
CA ILE A 309 -5.75 -3.46 -0.36
C ILE A 309 -6.05 -4.21 -1.67
N LYS A 310 -6.85 -5.27 -1.60
CA LYS A 310 -7.23 -6.04 -2.78
C LYS A 310 -7.92 -5.17 -3.84
N LYS A 311 -8.94 -4.39 -3.45
CA LYS A 311 -9.68 -3.52 -4.37
C LYS A 311 -8.78 -2.44 -4.99
N ILE A 312 -7.87 -1.85 -4.20
CA ILE A 312 -6.86 -0.90 -4.71
C ILE A 312 -6.01 -1.56 -5.79
N ARG A 313 -5.42 -2.73 -5.50
CA ARG A 313 -4.51 -3.43 -6.43
C ARG A 313 -5.23 -3.88 -7.71
N GLU A 314 -6.47 -4.34 -7.61
CA GLU A 314 -7.32 -4.70 -8.76
C GLU A 314 -7.65 -3.49 -9.64
N THR A 315 -7.84 -2.32 -9.02
CA THR A 315 -8.09 -1.04 -9.73
C THR A 315 -6.83 -0.59 -10.49
N VAL A 316 -5.73 -0.34 -9.77
CA VAL A 316 -4.56 0.29 -10.40
C VAL A 316 -3.79 -0.67 -11.30
N GLY A 317 -3.71 -1.96 -10.93
CA GLY A 317 -2.92 -2.96 -11.63
C GLY A 317 -1.42 -2.65 -11.61
N ASP A 318 -0.73 -2.95 -12.71
CA ASP A 318 0.74 -2.79 -12.84
C ASP A 318 1.15 -1.44 -13.51
N LYS A 319 0.27 -0.45 -13.48
CA LYS A 319 0.47 0.86 -14.11
C LYS A 319 1.34 1.76 -13.22
N PRO A 320 1.98 2.81 -13.77
CA PRO A 320 2.59 3.86 -12.95
C PRO A 320 1.54 4.53 -12.06
N VAL A 321 1.82 4.63 -10.76
CA VAL A 321 0.90 5.12 -9.74
C VAL A 321 1.42 6.42 -9.12
N TYR A 322 0.55 7.42 -9.09
CA TYR A 322 0.65 8.56 -8.18
C TYR A 322 -0.15 8.26 -6.91
N LEU A 323 0.45 8.47 -5.75
CA LEU A 323 -0.19 8.26 -4.45
C LEU A 323 -0.39 9.60 -3.74
N SER A 324 -1.65 10.02 -3.61
CA SER A 324 -2.00 11.25 -2.90
C SER A 324 -2.72 10.94 -1.60
N ILE A 325 -2.28 11.58 -0.52
CA ILE A 325 -2.74 11.27 0.84
C ILE A 325 -3.18 12.57 1.52
N ASP A 326 -4.48 12.75 1.65
CA ASP A 326 -5.03 13.70 2.59
C ASP A 326 -4.89 13.17 4.02
N ILE A 327 -4.35 13.99 4.93
CA ILE A 327 -4.25 13.62 6.33
C ILE A 327 -5.64 13.47 6.98
N ASP A 328 -6.66 14.13 6.44
CA ASP A 328 -8.04 14.05 6.91
C ASP A 328 -8.73 12.73 6.55
N SER A 329 -8.09 11.85 5.77
CA SER A 329 -8.51 10.45 5.66
C SER A 329 -8.49 9.73 7.02
N ILE A 330 -7.62 10.19 7.93
CA ILE A 330 -7.50 9.72 9.30
C ILE A 330 -8.51 10.46 10.21
N ASP A 331 -9.13 9.74 11.14
CA ASP A 331 -10.07 10.32 12.10
C ASP A 331 -9.42 11.48 12.91
N PRO A 332 -10.15 12.58 13.19
CA PRO A 332 -9.66 13.69 13.99
C PRO A 332 -9.16 13.30 15.40
N ALA A 333 -9.55 12.14 15.94
CA ALA A 333 -8.97 11.60 17.18
C ALA A 333 -7.46 11.31 17.06
N PHE A 334 -6.96 11.04 15.85
CA PHE A 334 -5.55 10.77 15.56
C PHE A 334 -4.89 11.86 14.72
N ALA A 335 -5.66 12.53 13.84
CA ALA A 335 -5.19 13.61 12.97
C ALA A 335 -6.08 14.88 13.11
N PRO A 336 -6.11 15.54 14.28
CA PRO A 336 -6.97 16.72 14.48
C PRO A 336 -6.55 17.94 13.64
N ALA A 337 -5.30 17.98 13.16
CA ALA A 337 -4.69 19.16 12.57
C ALA A 337 -4.87 19.24 11.05
N THR A 338 -6.11 19.43 10.61
CA THR A 338 -6.48 19.58 9.20
C THR A 338 -7.50 20.69 8.98
N GLY A 339 -7.59 21.18 7.74
CA GLY A 339 -8.52 22.22 7.32
C GLY A 339 -10.00 21.83 7.52
N THR A 340 -10.35 20.61 7.09
CA THR A 340 -11.73 20.11 6.97
C THR A 340 -11.91 18.76 7.66
N PRO A 341 -11.83 18.70 9.00
CA PRO A 341 -11.89 17.42 9.70
C PRO A 341 -13.27 16.77 9.61
N GLU A 342 -13.31 15.50 9.17
CA GLU A 342 -14.52 14.68 9.13
C GLU A 342 -14.42 13.51 10.14
N THR A 343 -15.38 13.38 11.07
CA THR A 343 -15.35 12.29 12.08
C THR A 343 -15.77 10.93 11.50
N GLY A 344 -15.36 9.83 12.13
CA GLY A 344 -15.63 8.47 11.65
C GLY A 344 -14.63 8.02 10.59
N GLY A 345 -13.40 8.54 10.67
CA GLY A 345 -12.31 8.21 9.75
C GLY A 345 -11.56 6.94 10.15
N TRP A 346 -10.56 6.58 9.35
CA TRP A 346 -9.66 5.48 9.69
C TRP A 346 -8.69 5.91 10.78
N SER A 347 -8.18 4.94 11.54
CA SER A 347 -7.05 5.16 12.43
C SER A 347 -5.74 5.24 11.65
N THR A 348 -4.72 5.90 12.22
CA THR A 348 -3.36 5.89 11.67
C THR A 348 -2.82 4.47 11.47
N ARG A 349 -3.23 3.53 12.32
CA ARG A 349 -2.85 2.11 12.21
C ARG A 349 -3.42 1.47 10.94
N GLU A 350 -4.68 1.72 10.61
CA GLU A 350 -5.35 1.14 9.45
C GLU A 350 -4.76 1.67 8.14
N LEU A 351 -4.56 3.00 8.04
CA LEU A 351 -3.94 3.58 6.85
C LEU A 351 -2.52 3.02 6.63
N ARG A 352 -1.71 2.91 7.69
CA ARG A 352 -0.37 2.28 7.60
C ARG A 352 -0.44 0.81 7.16
N ALA A 353 -1.41 0.05 7.64
CA ALA A 353 -1.60 -1.34 7.22
C ALA A 353 -1.96 -1.43 5.72
N ILE A 354 -2.85 -0.56 5.24
CA ILE A 354 -3.23 -0.47 3.83
C ILE A 354 -2.01 -0.11 2.97
N LEU A 355 -1.24 0.90 3.37
CA LEU A 355 -0.05 1.35 2.64
C LEU A 355 1.02 0.26 2.51
N ARG A 356 1.24 -0.55 3.56
CA ARG A 356 2.15 -1.71 3.48
C ARG A 356 1.66 -2.75 2.47
N GLY A 357 0.35 -2.91 2.33
CA GLY A 357 -0.27 -3.79 1.33
C GLY A 357 -0.07 -3.34 -0.12
N LEU A 358 0.45 -2.12 -0.33
CA LEU A 358 0.79 -1.59 -1.66
C LEU A 358 2.20 -2.00 -2.12
N ASP A 359 2.90 -2.84 -1.36
CA ASP A 359 4.18 -3.43 -1.78
C ASP A 359 4.08 -4.05 -3.20
N GLY A 360 5.09 -3.75 -4.03
CA GLY A 360 5.16 -4.11 -5.44
C GLY A 360 4.43 -3.17 -6.41
N LEU A 361 3.69 -2.15 -5.94
CA LEU A 361 3.14 -1.13 -6.84
C LEU A 361 4.20 -0.12 -7.29
N LYS A 362 4.13 0.29 -8.56
CA LYS A 362 5.06 1.24 -9.19
C LYS A 362 4.70 2.68 -8.83
N ILE A 363 4.91 3.05 -7.56
CA ILE A 363 4.66 4.41 -7.06
C ILE A 363 5.76 5.34 -7.57
N ILE A 364 5.42 6.18 -8.55
CA ILE A 364 6.37 7.08 -9.25
C ILE A 364 6.52 8.44 -8.55
N SER A 365 5.53 8.84 -7.77
CA SER A 365 5.55 10.06 -6.95
C SER A 365 4.42 9.96 -5.93
N ALA A 366 4.56 10.69 -4.82
CA ALA A 366 3.55 10.74 -3.78
C ALA A 366 3.46 12.13 -3.14
N ASP A 367 2.36 12.40 -2.46
CA ASP A 367 2.22 13.56 -1.58
C ASP A 367 1.59 13.17 -0.24
N ILE A 368 1.71 14.10 0.72
CA ILE A 368 0.81 14.16 1.87
C ILE A 368 0.39 15.61 2.09
N VAL A 369 -0.90 15.88 2.20
CA VAL A 369 -1.48 17.23 2.18
C VAL A 369 -2.36 17.51 3.40
N GLU A 370 -2.87 18.74 3.48
CA GLU A 370 -3.81 19.25 4.48
C GLU A 370 -3.35 19.23 5.94
N VAL A 371 -2.08 18.90 6.20
CA VAL A 371 -1.49 19.05 7.52
C VAL A 371 -1.43 20.53 7.90
N ALA A 372 -2.22 20.93 8.89
CA ALA A 372 -2.35 22.31 9.36
C ALA A 372 -1.92 22.40 10.84
N PRO A 373 -0.61 22.52 11.15
CA PRO A 373 -0.07 22.38 12.51
C PRO A 373 -0.69 23.30 13.57
N ALA A 374 -1.27 24.43 13.16
CA ALA A 374 -1.95 25.36 14.07
C ALA A 374 -3.15 24.73 14.81
N TYR A 375 -3.73 23.65 14.26
CA TYR A 375 -4.83 22.90 14.87
C TYR A 375 -4.36 21.58 15.50
N ASP A 376 -3.05 21.34 15.55
CA ASP A 376 -2.52 20.15 16.23
C ASP A 376 -2.52 20.34 17.75
N THR A 377 -2.44 19.23 18.45
CA THR A 377 -2.28 19.25 19.90
C THR A 377 -0.82 19.52 20.27
N ASN A 378 -0.57 19.86 21.54
CA ASN A 378 0.80 19.94 22.08
C ASN A 378 1.58 18.61 21.96
N ALA A 379 0.91 17.50 21.64
CA ALA A 379 1.52 16.19 21.43
C ALA A 379 1.89 15.91 19.97
N GLU A 380 1.67 16.86 19.04
CA GLU A 380 2.10 16.77 17.63
C GLU A 380 1.51 15.56 16.88
N LEU A 381 0.31 15.10 17.26
CA LEU A 381 -0.30 13.85 16.78
C LEU A 381 -0.37 13.78 15.25
N THR A 382 -0.81 14.86 14.62
CA THR A 382 -1.07 14.88 13.17
C THR A 382 0.22 14.89 12.39
N THR A 383 1.19 15.72 12.80
CA THR A 383 2.50 15.77 12.14
C THR A 383 3.29 14.46 12.29
N MET A 384 3.17 13.79 13.43
CA MET A 384 3.72 12.45 13.64
C MET A 384 3.02 11.40 12.76
N ALA A 385 1.69 11.42 12.69
CA ALA A 385 0.93 10.52 11.82
C ALA A 385 1.33 10.69 10.36
N ALA A 386 1.46 11.94 9.88
CA ALA A 386 1.90 12.24 8.53
C ALA A 386 3.30 11.69 8.23
N ALA A 387 4.25 11.88 9.15
CA ALA A 387 5.61 11.35 9.00
C ALA A 387 5.65 9.81 8.98
N ASP A 388 4.88 9.16 9.87
CA ASP A 388 4.80 7.69 9.94
C ASP A 388 4.17 7.08 8.68
N VAL A 389 3.16 7.74 8.11
CA VAL A 389 2.53 7.36 6.84
C VAL A 389 3.53 7.46 5.70
N LEU A 390 4.26 8.58 5.60
CA LEU A 390 5.30 8.75 4.59
C LEU A 390 6.45 7.75 4.74
N PHE A 391 6.77 7.30 5.96
CA PHE A 391 7.76 6.24 6.17
C PHE A 391 7.31 4.90 5.55
N GLU A 392 6.02 4.57 5.60
CA GLU A 392 5.50 3.37 4.90
C GLU A 392 5.60 3.55 3.38
N VAL A 393 5.22 4.72 2.85
CA VAL A 393 5.34 5.04 1.41
C VAL A 393 6.79 4.91 0.94
N LEU A 394 7.73 5.51 1.68
CA LEU A 394 9.15 5.45 1.37
C LEU A 394 9.67 4.01 1.41
N SER A 395 9.18 3.18 2.33
CA SER A 395 9.54 1.77 2.44
C SER A 395 9.05 0.96 1.23
N VAL A 396 7.81 1.19 0.78
CA VAL A 396 7.26 0.57 -0.45
C VAL A 396 8.04 1.00 -1.69
N MET A 397 8.36 2.29 -1.80
CA MET A 397 9.21 2.83 -2.85
C MET A 397 10.60 2.18 -2.84
N ALA A 398 11.23 2.03 -1.68
CA ALA A 398 12.56 1.44 -1.57
C ALA A 398 12.61 -0.03 -2.03
N LYS A 399 11.54 -0.79 -1.79
CA LYS A 399 11.44 -2.19 -2.24
C LYS A 399 11.13 -2.32 -3.73
N THR A 400 10.39 -1.37 -4.30
CA THR A 400 9.86 -1.50 -5.66
C THR A 400 10.64 -0.61 -6.64
N PRO A 401 11.42 -1.18 -7.58
CA PRO A 401 12.11 -0.41 -8.60
C PRO A 401 11.12 0.16 -9.64
N LEU A 402 11.44 1.32 -10.21
CA LEU A 402 10.63 1.98 -11.26
C LEU A 402 10.92 1.45 -12.67
N GLY A 403 11.02 0.14 -12.80
CA GLY A 403 11.30 -0.54 -14.05
C GLY A 403 10.23 -1.54 -14.42
N LYS A 404 10.19 -1.91 -15.69
CA LYS A 404 9.50 -3.11 -16.18
C LYS A 404 10.47 -3.99 -16.94
N VAL A 405 10.23 -5.29 -16.94
CA VAL A 405 10.96 -6.23 -17.79
C VAL A 405 10.54 -6.00 -19.24
N ALA A 406 11.52 -5.84 -20.14
CA ALA A 406 11.30 -5.47 -21.55
C ALA A 406 10.35 -6.44 -22.30
N ASN A 407 10.32 -7.72 -21.90
CA ASN A 407 9.54 -8.79 -22.53
C ASN A 407 8.23 -9.16 -21.81
N SER A 408 7.79 -8.38 -20.81
CA SER A 408 6.57 -8.73 -20.05
C SER A 408 5.28 -8.74 -20.91
N SER A 409 5.18 -7.90 -21.94
CA SER A 409 4.06 -7.94 -22.89
C SER A 409 4.21 -9.02 -23.97
N SER A 410 5.46 -9.35 -24.35
CA SER A 410 5.74 -10.36 -25.36
C SER A 410 5.65 -11.78 -24.80
N ALA A 411 5.77 -12.00 -23.49
CA ALA A 411 5.58 -13.31 -22.88
C ALA A 411 4.10 -13.72 -22.88
N GLU A 412 3.16 -12.81 -22.57
CA GLU A 412 1.72 -13.10 -22.68
C GLU A 412 1.28 -13.22 -24.16
N GLU A 413 1.76 -12.33 -25.03
CA GLU A 413 1.47 -12.42 -26.46
C GLU A 413 2.12 -13.65 -27.10
N ALA A 414 3.35 -14.02 -26.76
CA ALA A 414 4.02 -15.22 -27.27
C ALA A 414 3.48 -16.50 -26.62
N PHE A 415 2.95 -16.45 -25.40
CA PHE A 415 2.22 -17.56 -24.80
C PHE A 415 0.88 -17.78 -25.49
N LEU A 416 0.15 -16.70 -25.83
CA LEU A 416 -1.06 -16.74 -26.65
C LEU A 416 -0.74 -17.15 -28.11
N HIS A 417 0.33 -16.64 -28.70
CA HIS A 417 0.78 -17.01 -30.05
C HIS A 417 1.28 -18.45 -30.08
N ASN A 418 1.97 -18.95 -29.05
CA ASN A 418 2.37 -20.35 -28.93
C ASN A 418 1.18 -21.27 -28.62
N LEU A 419 0.17 -20.82 -27.86
CA LEU A 419 -1.09 -21.57 -27.70
C LEU A 419 -1.85 -21.68 -29.02
N LEU A 420 -1.86 -20.61 -29.82
CA LEU A 420 -2.47 -20.59 -31.15
C LEU A 420 -1.64 -21.35 -32.19
N SER A 421 -0.31 -21.44 -32.01
CA SER A 421 0.62 -22.14 -32.91
C SER A 421 0.81 -23.63 -32.57
N PHE A 422 0.47 -24.07 -31.36
CA PHE A 422 0.40 -25.48 -31.00
C PHE A 422 -0.92 -26.12 -31.44
N ARG A 423 -0.95 -26.61 -32.68
CA ARG A 423 -1.80 -27.73 -33.16
C ARG A 423 -3.32 -27.71 -32.89
N VAL A 424 -3.98 -26.56 -32.70
CA VAL A 424 -5.46 -26.51 -32.70
C VAL A 424 -6.04 -26.20 -34.09
N VAL A 425 -5.33 -25.41 -34.91
CA VAL A 425 -5.83 -24.99 -36.24
C VAL A 425 -5.76 -26.13 -37.28
N SER A 426 -4.78 -27.03 -37.18
CA SER A 426 -4.68 -28.16 -38.13
C SER A 426 -5.70 -29.27 -37.86
N LEU A 427 -6.24 -29.37 -36.63
CA LEU A 427 -7.31 -30.32 -36.31
C LEU A 427 -8.68 -29.78 -36.75
N PHE A 428 -8.86 -28.45 -36.72
CA PHE A 428 -10.11 -27.81 -37.15
C PHE A 428 -10.34 -27.83 -38.67
N LEU A 429 -9.27 -27.87 -39.48
CA LEU A 429 -9.39 -27.97 -40.94
C LEU A 429 -9.53 -29.41 -41.44
N SER A 430 -9.11 -30.43 -40.70
CA SER A 430 -9.27 -31.84 -41.09
C SER A 430 -10.65 -32.43 -40.77
N VAL A 431 -11.44 -31.81 -39.88
CA VAL A 431 -12.76 -32.30 -39.47
C VAL A 431 -13.89 -31.76 -40.37
N ARG A 432 -13.62 -30.75 -41.20
CA ARG A 432 -14.62 -30.15 -42.08
C ARG A 432 -14.94 -30.97 -43.34
N GLU A 433 -14.21 -32.05 -43.62
CA GLU A 433 -14.45 -32.96 -44.76
C GLU A 433 -15.24 -34.23 -44.43
N THR A 434 -15.62 -34.43 -43.17
CA THR A 434 -16.44 -35.59 -42.76
C THR A 434 -17.75 -35.10 -42.16
N GLY A 435 -18.79 -34.98 -42.98
CA GLY A 435 -20.10 -34.44 -42.60
C GLY A 435 -20.85 -35.30 -41.58
N LEU A 436 -20.55 -35.13 -40.29
CA LEU A 436 -21.29 -35.71 -39.17
C LEU A 436 -21.50 -34.68 -38.05
N SER A 437 -22.77 -34.50 -37.67
CA SER A 437 -23.24 -33.57 -36.66
C SER A 437 -23.28 -34.21 -35.27
N VAL A 438 -22.27 -33.98 -34.43
CA VAL A 438 -22.39 -34.21 -32.96
C VAL A 438 -21.43 -33.27 -32.20
N TRP A 439 -21.97 -32.28 -31.48
CA TRP A 439 -21.22 -31.41 -30.53
C TRP A 439 -22.07 -31.23 -29.27
N PRO A 440 -21.67 -31.78 -28.11
CA PRO A 440 -21.20 -30.89 -27.02
C PRO A 440 -20.07 -31.37 -26.05
N PRO A 441 -19.34 -32.51 -26.15
CA PRO A 441 -18.44 -32.90 -25.04
C PRO A 441 -17.04 -32.28 -25.08
N ILE A 442 -16.60 -31.75 -26.23
CA ILE A 442 -15.17 -31.41 -26.47
C ILE A 442 -14.78 -30.07 -25.81
N ILE A 443 -15.72 -29.11 -25.73
CA ILE A 443 -15.48 -27.80 -25.11
C ILE A 443 -15.33 -27.94 -23.58
N SER A 444 -16.10 -28.82 -22.95
CA SER A 444 -16.02 -29.08 -21.51
C SER A 444 -14.68 -29.70 -21.10
N VAL A 445 -14.09 -30.55 -21.94
CA VAL A 445 -12.77 -31.16 -21.68
C VAL A 445 -11.66 -30.11 -21.81
N LEU A 446 -11.76 -29.17 -22.75
CA LEU A 446 -10.79 -28.07 -22.88
C LEU A 446 -10.81 -27.13 -21.68
N PHE A 447 -11.99 -26.79 -21.17
CA PHE A 447 -12.14 -25.99 -19.94
C PHE A 447 -11.59 -26.71 -18.70
N TRP A 448 -11.75 -28.04 -18.64
CA TRP A 448 -11.24 -28.85 -17.54
C TRP A 448 -9.71 -28.99 -17.56
N LEU A 449 -9.10 -29.10 -18.75
CA LEU A 449 -7.65 -29.14 -18.93
C LEU A 449 -6.97 -27.79 -18.63
N LEU A 450 -7.62 -26.67 -18.99
CA LEU A 450 -7.15 -25.33 -18.62
C LEU A 450 -7.20 -25.07 -17.11
N ALA A 451 -8.20 -25.60 -16.41
CA ALA A 451 -8.32 -25.51 -14.95
C ALA A 451 -7.24 -26.35 -14.22
N LEU A 452 -6.88 -27.51 -14.76
CA LEU A 452 -5.79 -28.34 -14.24
C LEU A 452 -4.43 -27.68 -14.41
N PHE A 453 -4.16 -27.04 -15.56
CA PHE A 453 -2.88 -26.38 -15.82
C PHE A 453 -2.64 -25.15 -14.94
N ARG A 454 -3.71 -24.41 -14.60
CA ARG A 454 -3.66 -23.29 -13.64
C ARG A 454 -3.33 -23.73 -12.21
N SER A 455 -3.67 -24.97 -11.86
CA SER A 455 -3.44 -25.54 -10.53
C SER A 455 -2.00 -26.06 -10.35
N THR A 456 -1.38 -26.58 -11.42
CA THR A 456 0.02 -27.07 -11.39
C THR A 456 1.05 -25.93 -11.37
N LEU A 457 0.79 -24.81 -12.04
CA LEU A 457 1.65 -23.61 -11.97
C LEU A 457 1.63 -22.95 -10.57
N TYR A 458 0.52 -23.07 -9.84
CA TYR A 458 0.42 -22.57 -8.47
C TYR A 458 1.14 -23.47 -7.46
N MET A 459 1.34 -24.76 -7.77
CA MET A 459 2.06 -25.69 -6.89
C MET A 459 3.57 -25.74 -7.14
N SER A 460 4.07 -25.36 -8.32
CA SER A 460 5.51 -25.39 -8.63
C SER A 460 6.30 -24.19 -8.06
N SER A 461 5.64 -23.18 -7.47
CA SER A 461 6.29 -22.02 -6.83
C SER A 461 6.61 -22.24 -5.34
N ARG A 462 6.31 -23.42 -4.78
CA ARG A 462 6.63 -23.79 -3.40
C ARG A 462 7.30 -25.15 -3.37
N GLU A 463 8.56 -25.22 -3.82
CA GLU A 463 9.50 -26.27 -3.39
C GLU A 463 10.90 -25.98 -3.94
N ASN A 464 11.76 -25.40 -3.10
CA ASN A 464 13.18 -25.74 -3.09
C ASN A 464 13.77 -25.42 -1.70
N PRO A 465 14.21 -26.43 -0.92
CA PRO A 465 14.94 -26.23 0.33
C PRO A 465 16.45 -26.28 0.05
N GLY A 466 17.18 -25.27 0.53
CA GLY A 466 18.65 -25.24 0.53
C GLY A 466 19.19 -25.01 1.95
N MET A 467 19.66 -26.10 2.56
CA MET A 467 20.66 -26.19 3.66
C MET A 467 21.93 -25.36 3.30
N ASP A 468 22.69 -24.71 4.18
CA ASP A 468 23.27 -25.08 5.48
C ASP A 468 23.61 -23.85 6.36
N ASP A 469 23.35 -23.95 7.67
CA ASP A 469 24.21 -23.54 8.81
C ASP A 469 23.34 -23.32 10.07
N ALA A 470 23.17 -24.39 10.84
CA ALA A 470 22.49 -24.39 12.12
C ALA A 470 23.48 -24.20 13.27
N PRO A 471 23.26 -23.26 14.22
CA PRO A 471 23.94 -23.28 15.50
C PRO A 471 23.29 -24.32 16.41
N GLN A 472 24.11 -25.25 16.90
CA GLN A 472 23.79 -26.29 17.88
C GLN A 472 23.19 -25.73 19.19
N PRO A 473 22.22 -26.43 19.84
CA PRO A 473 21.69 -26.02 21.13
C PRO A 473 22.64 -26.45 22.26
N ARG A 474 23.24 -25.49 22.97
CA ARG A 474 23.86 -25.76 24.27
C ARG A 474 22.82 -25.65 25.38
N SER A 475 22.64 -26.79 26.05
CA SER A 475 21.99 -26.97 27.34
C SER A 475 22.70 -26.19 28.45
N SER A 476 21.95 -25.45 29.28
CA SER A 476 22.12 -25.48 30.74
C SER A 476 21.00 -24.70 31.45
N ILE A 477 19.96 -25.44 31.84
CA ILE A 477 19.24 -25.14 33.07
C ILE A 477 20.18 -25.58 34.20
N GLU A 478 20.81 -24.61 34.87
CA GLU A 478 21.18 -24.65 36.30
C GLU A 478 22.06 -23.44 36.62
N SER A 479 21.46 -22.37 37.14
CA SER A 479 21.94 -21.79 38.41
C SER A 479 21.01 -20.68 38.92
N ARG A 480 20.81 -20.69 40.24
CA ARG A 480 20.34 -19.59 41.10
C ARG A 480 18.83 -19.40 41.27
N ARG A 481 18.26 -20.36 42.00
CA ARG A 481 17.45 -20.05 43.20
C ARG A 481 18.25 -19.11 44.12
N SER A 482 17.66 -17.97 44.51
CA SER A 482 17.75 -17.33 45.83
C SER A 482 17.62 -15.80 45.74
N ARG A 483 16.40 -15.30 45.99
CA ARG A 483 16.05 -14.16 46.86
C ARG A 483 14.81 -13.46 46.33
N MET A 484 13.66 -13.78 46.91
CA MET A 484 12.75 -12.74 47.39
C MET A 484 11.80 -13.38 48.40
N SER A 485 11.95 -12.95 49.65
CA SER A 485 11.05 -13.24 50.76
C SER A 485 10.62 -11.88 51.32
N ARG A 486 9.32 -11.77 51.59
CA ARG A 486 8.59 -10.73 52.35
C ARG A 486 8.39 -9.39 51.65
N MET A 487 7.14 -9.13 51.25
CA MET A 487 6.22 -8.38 52.12
C MET A 487 4.75 -8.74 51.78
N THR A 488 4.07 -9.24 52.79
CA THR A 488 2.63 -9.25 53.06
C THR A 488 2.07 -7.82 52.97
N SER A 489 0.80 -7.49 52.72
CA SER A 489 -0.50 -8.16 52.86
C SER A 489 -1.53 -7.16 52.33
N ASN A 490 -2.57 -7.61 51.63
CA ASN A 490 -3.93 -7.15 51.94
C ASN A 490 -4.94 -8.15 51.41
N SER A 491 -5.67 -8.71 52.37
CA SER A 491 -6.78 -9.64 52.27
C SER A 491 -8.03 -8.95 51.73
N PHE A 492 -8.64 -9.51 50.70
CA PHE A 492 -10.08 -9.37 50.44
C PHE A 492 -10.65 -10.72 50.00
N ASN A 493 -11.93 -10.92 50.35
CA ASN A 493 -12.57 -12.17 50.68
C ASN A 493 -12.67 -13.25 49.60
N MET A 494 -12.77 -14.47 50.12
CA MET A 494 -13.00 -15.75 49.48
C MET A 494 -14.49 -15.96 49.27
N GLU A 495 -14.96 -15.99 48.02
CA GLU A 495 -16.24 -16.58 47.61
C GLU A 495 -15.97 -17.79 46.69
N GLN A 496 -16.82 -18.80 46.81
CA GLN A 496 -16.70 -20.13 46.21
C GLN A 496 -16.86 -20.13 44.68
N PRO A 497 -16.39 -21.17 43.96
CA PRO A 497 -16.40 -21.15 42.49
C PRO A 497 -17.81 -21.44 41.95
N GLU A 498 -18.41 -20.44 41.30
CA GLU A 498 -19.56 -20.64 40.41
C GLU A 498 -19.14 -21.39 39.13
N GLU A 499 -20.09 -22.17 38.64
CA GLU A 499 -20.00 -23.08 37.51
C GLU A 499 -19.53 -22.39 36.21
N THR A 500 -18.75 -23.12 35.42
CA THR A 500 -18.34 -22.74 34.06
C THR A 500 -19.55 -22.40 33.18
N PRO A 501 -19.62 -21.22 32.54
CA PRO A 501 -20.72 -20.92 31.63
C PRO A 501 -20.60 -21.75 30.35
N SER A 502 -21.63 -22.55 30.10
CA SER A 502 -21.85 -23.27 28.86
C SER A 502 -21.85 -22.33 27.65
N VAL A 503 -21.16 -22.75 26.59
CA VAL A 503 -21.18 -22.14 25.25
C VAL A 503 -22.62 -21.80 24.84
N PRO A 504 -22.94 -20.55 24.45
CA PRO A 504 -24.30 -20.21 24.04
C PRO A 504 -24.66 -20.96 22.75
N ALA A 505 -25.85 -21.56 22.77
CA ALA A 505 -26.46 -22.22 21.63
C ALA A 505 -26.61 -21.24 20.45
N VAL A 506 -26.44 -21.79 19.24
CA VAL A 506 -26.71 -21.13 17.95
C VAL A 506 -28.06 -20.41 18.02
N PRO A 507 -28.14 -19.12 17.66
CA PRO A 507 -29.42 -18.40 17.68
C PRO A 507 -30.43 -19.07 16.73
N PRO A 508 -31.72 -19.14 17.09
CA PRO A 508 -32.74 -19.66 16.21
C PRO A 508 -32.79 -18.85 14.92
N SER A 509 -32.92 -19.55 13.79
CA SER A 509 -33.11 -18.96 12.46
C SER A 509 -34.18 -17.86 12.49
N LEU A 510 -33.85 -16.71 11.91
CA LEU A 510 -34.80 -15.61 11.67
C LEU A 510 -36.08 -16.17 11.04
N PRO A 511 -37.27 -15.74 11.46
CA PRO A 511 -38.52 -16.15 10.82
C PRO A 511 -38.50 -15.70 9.36
N GLU A 512 -38.72 -16.64 8.43
CA GLU A 512 -38.98 -16.34 7.03
C GLU A 512 -40.32 -15.59 6.91
N THR A 513 -40.30 -14.27 7.05
CA THR A 513 -41.40 -13.43 6.55
C THR A 513 -41.34 -13.48 5.03
N LYS A 514 -42.08 -14.40 4.43
CA LYS A 514 -42.47 -14.30 3.01
C LYS A 514 -43.35 -13.06 2.86
N LEU A 515 -42.78 -11.98 2.35
CA LEU A 515 -43.58 -10.89 1.80
C LEU A 515 -44.26 -11.44 0.55
N ASP A 516 -45.58 -11.64 0.60
CA ASP A 516 -46.36 -12.00 -0.58
C ASP A 516 -46.46 -10.76 -1.47
N LEU A 517 -45.75 -10.77 -2.61
CA LEU A 517 -45.72 -9.68 -3.58
C LEU A 517 -46.76 -9.86 -4.70
N SER A 518 -47.63 -10.87 -4.61
CA SER A 518 -48.65 -11.17 -5.62
C SER A 518 -49.89 -10.26 -5.50
N PHE A 519 -49.71 -8.95 -5.68
CA PHE A 519 -50.83 -8.01 -5.72
C PHE A 519 -51.35 -7.82 -7.15
N SER A 520 -52.66 -7.99 -7.34
CA SER A 520 -53.37 -7.62 -8.58
C SER A 520 -53.76 -6.14 -8.58
N PHE A 521 -53.69 -5.47 -9.73
CA PHE A 521 -54.18 -4.11 -9.91
C PHE A 521 -55.66 -3.98 -9.52
N ASP A 522 -56.47 -4.97 -9.88
CA ASP A 522 -57.90 -5.02 -9.55
C ASP A 522 -58.14 -5.09 -8.03
N GLN A 523 -57.21 -5.73 -7.30
CA GLN A 523 -57.25 -5.84 -5.84
C GLN A 523 -56.97 -4.50 -5.17
N ILE A 524 -55.99 -3.74 -5.66
CA ILE A 524 -55.66 -2.40 -5.15
C ILE A 524 -56.80 -1.41 -5.41
N ILE A 525 -57.39 -1.47 -6.61
CA ILE A 525 -58.54 -0.63 -7.00
C ILE A 525 -59.75 -0.95 -6.10
N SER A 526 -60.01 -2.23 -5.87
CA SER A 526 -61.11 -2.71 -5.02
C SER A 526 -60.92 -2.31 -3.55
N ASP A 527 -59.72 -2.49 -2.99
CA ASP A 527 -59.41 -2.17 -1.59
C ASP A 527 -59.39 -0.66 -1.32
N MET A 528 -58.99 0.14 -2.30
CA MET A 528 -58.98 1.61 -2.20
C MET A 528 -60.30 2.27 -2.61
N LYS A 529 -61.31 1.50 -3.04
CA LYS A 529 -62.64 1.97 -3.49
C LYS A 529 -62.60 3.06 -4.58
N PHE A 530 -61.67 2.95 -5.53
CA PHE A 530 -61.66 3.84 -6.70
C PHE A 530 -62.67 3.36 -7.74
N ASP A 531 -63.43 4.29 -8.32
CA ASP A 531 -64.27 4.01 -9.48
C ASP A 531 -63.38 3.93 -10.73
N GLU A 532 -63.44 2.82 -11.47
CA GLU A 532 -62.50 2.52 -12.56
C GLU A 532 -62.58 3.55 -13.71
N ALA A 533 -63.69 4.28 -13.81
CA ALA A 533 -63.93 5.34 -14.78
C ALA A 533 -63.16 6.65 -14.51
N ASP A 534 -62.63 6.86 -13.29
CA ASP A 534 -61.94 8.10 -12.89
C ASP A 534 -60.40 8.03 -13.01
N ILE A 535 -59.87 6.91 -13.51
CA ILE A 535 -58.42 6.67 -13.58
C ILE A 535 -57.89 7.04 -14.97
N ASP A 536 -56.97 8.02 -15.00
CA ASP A 536 -56.25 8.43 -16.20
C ASP A 536 -55.66 7.20 -16.93
N PRO A 537 -56.05 6.95 -18.21
CA PRO A 537 -55.59 5.80 -18.99
C PRO A 537 -54.06 5.67 -19.04
N LYS A 538 -53.33 6.78 -19.05
CA LYS A 538 -51.86 6.77 -19.05
C LYS A 538 -51.27 6.32 -17.71
N LYS A 539 -51.94 6.65 -16.60
CA LYS A 539 -51.53 6.17 -15.27
C LYS A 539 -51.82 4.68 -15.12
N LYS A 540 -52.95 4.18 -15.65
CA LYS A 540 -53.27 2.74 -15.69
C LYS A 540 -52.19 1.96 -16.45
N GLU A 541 -51.84 2.39 -17.66
CA GLU A 541 -50.78 1.75 -18.46
C GLU A 541 -49.40 1.76 -17.76
N GLN A 542 -49.03 2.86 -17.10
CA GLN A 542 -47.77 2.94 -16.35
C GLN A 542 -47.75 2.00 -15.13
N MET A 543 -48.88 1.85 -14.44
CA MET A 543 -48.98 0.96 -13.28
C MET A 543 -48.95 -0.51 -13.70
N GLU A 544 -49.64 -0.89 -14.78
CA GLU A 544 -49.59 -2.23 -15.36
C GLU A 544 -48.16 -2.60 -15.80
N LYS A 545 -47.42 -1.67 -16.43
CA LYS A 545 -45.99 -1.87 -16.75
C LYS A 545 -45.11 -2.05 -15.51
N ARG A 546 -45.37 -1.28 -14.44
CA ARG A 546 -44.65 -1.43 -13.18
C ARG A 546 -44.93 -2.78 -12.53
N GLN A 547 -46.18 -3.23 -12.54
CA GLN A 547 -46.57 -4.53 -11.99
C GLN A 547 -45.92 -5.69 -12.78
N SER A 548 -45.91 -5.62 -14.11
CA SER A 548 -45.22 -6.59 -14.96
C SER A 548 -43.71 -6.65 -14.65
N ASN A 549 -43.07 -5.50 -14.45
CA ASN A 549 -41.65 -5.45 -14.06
C ASN A 549 -41.40 -6.04 -12.67
N VAL A 550 -42.28 -5.80 -11.70
CA VAL A 550 -42.15 -6.36 -10.35
C VAL A 550 -42.31 -7.88 -10.37
N MET A 551 -43.27 -8.41 -11.13
CA MET A 551 -43.44 -9.86 -11.32
C MET A 551 -42.18 -10.50 -11.92
N ARG A 552 -41.63 -9.91 -12.99
CA ARG A 552 -40.39 -10.39 -13.62
C ARG A 552 -39.20 -10.40 -12.65
N LEU A 553 -39.04 -9.34 -11.86
CA LEU A 553 -37.97 -9.24 -10.86
C LEU A 553 -38.16 -10.23 -9.71
N THR A 554 -39.41 -10.56 -9.37
CA THR A 554 -39.72 -11.56 -8.34
C THR A 554 -39.34 -12.95 -8.82
N GLU A 555 -39.69 -13.32 -10.05
CA GLU A 555 -39.27 -14.59 -10.68
C GLU A 555 -37.74 -14.70 -10.81
N GLU A 556 -37.06 -13.61 -11.21
CA GLU A 556 -35.59 -13.57 -11.27
C GLU A 556 -34.96 -13.76 -9.88
N ASN A 557 -35.53 -13.14 -8.84
CA ASN A 557 -35.06 -13.31 -7.46
C ASN A 557 -35.27 -14.74 -6.95
N GLU A 558 -36.40 -15.38 -7.23
CA GLU A 558 -36.63 -16.78 -6.86
C GLU A 558 -35.61 -17.71 -7.52
N LYS A 559 -35.29 -17.47 -8.79
CA LYS A 559 -34.26 -18.24 -9.51
C LYS A 559 -32.87 -18.05 -8.89
N LEU A 560 -32.49 -16.81 -8.59
CA LEU A 560 -31.23 -16.48 -7.93
C LEU A 560 -31.12 -17.12 -6.54
N ASN A 561 -32.20 -17.10 -5.76
CA ASN A 561 -32.24 -17.75 -4.45
C ASN A 561 -32.09 -19.28 -4.56
N ALA A 562 -32.69 -19.90 -5.58
CA ALA A 562 -32.50 -21.33 -5.85
C ALA A 562 -31.05 -21.66 -6.26
N GLU A 563 -30.42 -20.83 -7.08
CA GLU A 563 -29.01 -20.97 -7.47
C GLU A 563 -28.06 -20.80 -6.26
N LEU A 564 -28.33 -19.82 -5.39
CA LEU A 564 -27.57 -19.58 -4.17
C LEU A 564 -27.64 -20.78 -3.22
N LYS A 565 -28.83 -21.38 -3.06
CA LYS A 565 -29.04 -22.59 -2.27
C LYS A 565 -28.30 -23.79 -2.86
N ALA A 566 -28.33 -23.97 -4.17
CA ALA A 566 -27.57 -25.04 -4.83
C ALA A 566 -26.05 -24.86 -4.68
N MET A 567 -25.56 -23.61 -4.70
CA MET A 567 -24.15 -23.30 -4.43
C MET A 567 -23.74 -23.60 -2.98
N SER A 568 -24.56 -23.23 -2.00
CA SER A 568 -24.26 -23.48 -0.58
C SER A 568 -24.19 -24.99 -0.28
N GLU A 569 -25.08 -25.78 -0.88
CA GLU A 569 -25.05 -27.25 -0.76
C GLU A 569 -23.79 -27.87 -1.38
N ARG A 570 -23.34 -27.35 -2.54
CA ARG A 570 -22.08 -27.78 -3.18
C ARG A 570 -20.87 -27.43 -2.33
N LEU A 571 -20.85 -26.25 -1.70
CA LEU A 571 -19.77 -25.84 -0.81
C LEU A 571 -19.70 -26.74 0.43
N ALA A 572 -20.83 -26.99 1.08
CA ALA A 572 -20.93 -27.90 2.23
C ALA A 572 -20.52 -29.34 1.88
N ALA A 573 -20.75 -29.78 0.64
CA ALA A 573 -20.27 -31.09 0.16
C ALA A 573 -18.75 -31.10 -0.08
N ALA A 574 -18.18 -30.00 -0.59
CA ALA A 574 -16.75 -29.85 -0.78
C ALA A 574 -15.99 -29.81 0.56
N GLU A 575 -16.50 -29.08 1.55
CA GLU A 575 -15.92 -29.02 2.90
C GLU A 575 -15.88 -30.40 3.57
N ARG A 576 -16.97 -31.17 3.46
CA ARG A 576 -17.02 -32.55 3.97
C ARG A 576 -15.99 -33.45 3.30
N ARG A 577 -15.75 -33.29 1.99
CA ARG A 577 -14.71 -34.04 1.27
C ARG A 577 -13.30 -33.66 1.74
N THR A 578 -13.05 -32.37 1.92
CA THR A 578 -11.74 -31.87 2.41
C THR A 578 -11.45 -32.37 3.83
N GLN A 579 -12.44 -32.32 4.72
CA GLN A 579 -12.30 -32.86 6.09
C GLN A 579 -12.03 -34.37 6.08
N ALA A 580 -12.70 -35.14 5.21
CA ALA A 580 -12.45 -36.57 5.08
C ALA A 580 -11.02 -36.87 4.56
N ILE A 581 -10.49 -36.08 3.63
CA ILE A 581 -9.12 -36.20 3.13
C ILE A 581 -8.10 -35.90 4.23
N LEU A 582 -8.33 -34.84 5.02
CA LEU A 582 -7.46 -34.47 6.14
C LEU A 582 -7.42 -35.58 7.21
N ALA A 583 -8.60 -36.10 7.60
CA ALA A 583 -8.70 -37.21 8.55
C ALA A 583 -8.00 -38.48 8.04
N ALA A 584 -8.07 -38.77 6.74
CA ALA A 584 -7.36 -39.90 6.14
C ALA A 584 -5.82 -39.71 6.17
N ARG A 585 -5.34 -38.49 5.93
CA ARG A 585 -3.91 -38.15 6.02
C ARG A 585 -3.39 -38.27 7.45
N GLU A 586 -4.14 -37.80 8.45
CA GLU A 586 -3.76 -37.96 9.85
C GLU A 586 -3.66 -39.43 10.28
N ARG A 587 -4.60 -40.28 9.84
CA ARG A 587 -4.53 -41.73 10.11
C ARG A 587 -3.29 -42.36 9.48
N LYS A 588 -2.96 -41.98 8.25
CA LYS A 588 -1.78 -42.50 7.55
C LYS A 588 -0.48 -42.03 8.22
N ALA A 589 -0.42 -40.78 8.67
CA ALA A 589 0.72 -40.24 9.41
C ALA A 589 0.92 -40.96 10.75
N LYS A 590 -0.17 -41.24 11.49
CA LYS A 590 -0.11 -42.03 12.74
C LYS A 590 0.39 -43.46 12.50
N GLN A 591 -0.09 -44.13 11.46
CA GLN A 591 0.39 -45.47 11.10
C GLN A 591 1.86 -45.50 10.71
N GLN A 592 2.35 -44.47 10.00
CA GLN A 592 3.77 -44.34 9.67
C GLN A 592 4.63 -44.11 10.92
N LEU A 593 4.15 -43.30 11.86
CA LEU A 593 4.84 -43.07 13.15
C LEU A 593 4.93 -44.35 14.00
N GLU A 594 3.86 -45.15 14.03
CA GLU A 594 3.86 -46.45 14.72
C GLU A 594 4.82 -47.46 14.06
N GLN A 595 4.89 -47.47 12.73
CA GLN A 595 5.86 -48.31 12.00
C GLN A 595 7.32 -47.90 12.30
N ILE A 596 7.61 -46.59 12.32
CA ILE A 596 8.95 -46.07 12.65
C ILE A 596 9.34 -46.48 14.07
N ASN A 597 8.45 -46.27 15.05
CA ASN A 597 8.69 -46.65 16.45
C ASN A 597 8.88 -48.17 16.64
N SER A 598 8.18 -49.00 15.85
CA SER A 598 8.37 -50.46 15.88
C SER A 598 9.70 -50.92 15.25
N SER A 599 10.25 -50.15 14.31
CA SER A 599 11.51 -50.45 13.63
C SER A 599 12.76 -50.03 14.42
N GLU A 600 12.69 -48.92 15.16
CA GLU A 600 13.78 -48.45 16.03
C GLU A 600 13.89 -49.30 17.31
N GLY A 601 12.78 -49.82 17.83
CA GLY A 601 12.78 -50.74 18.97
C GLY A 601 13.50 -52.07 18.71
N GLY A 602 13.58 -52.52 17.45
CA GLY A 602 14.29 -53.74 17.06
C GLY A 602 15.79 -53.58 16.89
N GLN A 603 16.27 -52.39 16.50
CA GLN A 603 17.70 -52.15 16.29
C GLN A 603 18.49 -51.93 17.59
N HIS A 604 17.86 -51.36 18.62
CA HIS A 604 18.51 -51.20 19.93
C HIS A 604 18.70 -52.52 20.70
N GLN A 605 17.96 -53.57 20.37
CA GLN A 605 18.08 -54.86 21.05
C GLN A 605 19.13 -55.79 20.40
N GLN A 606 19.58 -55.53 19.17
CA GLN A 606 20.64 -56.29 18.50
C GLN A 606 22.05 -55.70 18.67
N GLN A 607 22.20 -54.40 18.95
CA GLN A 607 23.50 -53.78 19.20
C GLN A 607 23.99 -53.90 20.66
N ALA A 608 23.12 -54.22 21.62
CA ALA A 608 23.50 -54.39 23.03
C ALA A 608 24.18 -55.74 23.34
N SER A 609 24.15 -56.71 22.42
CA SER A 609 24.69 -58.07 22.62
C SER A 609 26.01 -58.36 21.91
N ALA A 610 26.63 -57.38 21.24
CA ALA A 610 27.91 -57.54 20.54
C ALA A 610 29.12 -56.87 21.25
N HIS A 611 28.91 -56.26 22.42
CA HIS A 611 29.98 -55.64 23.23
C HIS A 611 30.27 -56.35 24.56
N ALA A 612 29.83 -57.59 24.69
CA ALA A 612 30.18 -58.45 25.80
C ALA A 612 30.60 -59.84 25.29
N PHE A 613 31.77 -59.92 24.64
CA PHE A 613 32.68 -61.07 24.64
C PHE A 613 34.06 -60.67 24.10
#